data_AF-A0A951JLC7-F1
#
_entry.id   AF-A0A951JLC7-F1
#
_cell.length_a   1.000
_cell.length_b   1.000
_cell.length_c   1.000
_cell.angle_alpha   90.00
_cell.angle_beta   90.00
_cell.angle_gamma   90.00
#
_symmetry.space_group_name_H-M   'P 1'
#
loop_
_entity.id
_entity.type
_entity.pdbx_description
1 polymer ?
#
loop_
_entity_poly.entity_id
_entity_poly.type
_entity_poly.pdbx_seq_one_letter_code
_entity_poly.pdbx_strand_id
1 'polypeptide(L)'
;MDRKRMIAIAVGIALVAFLVGFLPQWSRASALRDRLDTAQHQLRMARVEGQIGAALTESLRSNYERARQLMTEVYATLETAAPSLEGTQRREVDAILAQRDEMVTLLARAAPESSQRVMLIYTRYHNAFHPGAAAAPATTAVP
;
A
#
# COMPACT_ATOMS: atom_id res chain seq x y z
N MET A 1 51.62 2.23 -37.98
CA MET A 1 50.47 1.70 -37.23
C MET A 1 49.50 1.07 -38.21
N ASP A 2 49.21 -0.23 -38.09
CA ASP A 2 48.29 -0.91 -39.00
C ASP A 2 46.88 -0.36 -38.86
N ARG A 3 46.21 -0.09 -39.98
CA ARG A 3 44.82 0.43 -40.06
C ARG A 3 43.85 -0.36 -39.17
N LYS A 4 44.08 -1.68 -39.04
CA LYS A 4 43.33 -2.59 -38.18
C LYS A 4 43.44 -2.25 -36.68
N ARG A 5 44.63 -1.87 -36.19
CA ARG A 5 44.85 -1.46 -34.79
C ARG A 5 44.14 -0.14 -34.50
N MET A 6 44.15 0.79 -35.44
CA MET A 6 43.48 2.09 -35.27
C MET A 6 41.95 1.94 -35.20
N ILE A 7 41.38 1.08 -36.05
CA ILE A 7 39.95 0.75 -36.01
C ILE A 7 39.58 0.06 -34.69
N ALA A 8 40.38 -0.90 -34.22
CA ALA A 8 40.13 -1.57 -32.95
C ALA A 8 40.13 -0.60 -31.76
N ILE A 9 41.05 0.37 -31.74
CA ILE A 9 41.11 1.41 -30.69
C ILE A 9 39.88 2.32 -30.77
N ALA A 10 39.51 2.78 -31.98
CA ALA A 10 38.35 3.66 -32.17
C ALA A 10 37.04 2.97 -31.72
N VAL A 11 36.86 1.69 -32.06
CA VAL A 11 35.71 0.89 -31.61
C VAL A 11 35.73 0.72 -30.09
N GLY A 12 36.89 0.45 -29.49
CA GLY A 12 37.04 0.35 -28.04
C GLY A 12 36.62 1.64 -27.32
N ILE A 13 37.07 2.80 -27.80
CA ILE A 13 36.70 4.10 -27.23
C ILE A 13 35.20 4.38 -27.38
N ALA A 14 34.62 4.09 -28.54
CA ALA A 14 33.19 4.27 -28.78
C ALA A 14 32.34 3.38 -27.85
N LEU A 15 32.76 2.13 -27.64
CA LEU A 15 32.14 1.20 -26.70
C LEU A 15 32.21 1.73 -25.26
N VAL A 16 33.38 2.18 -24.81
CA VAL A 16 33.54 2.73 -23.46
C VAL A 16 32.67 3.98 -23.27
N ALA A 17 32.67 4.91 -24.23
CA ALA A 17 31.82 6.10 -24.18
C ALA A 17 30.33 5.74 -24.14
N PHE A 18 29.91 4.74 -24.92
CA PHE A 18 28.54 4.23 -24.90
C PHE A 18 28.17 3.61 -23.55
N LEU A 19 29.03 2.76 -22.96
CA LEU A 19 28.77 2.17 -21.64
C LEU A 19 28.72 3.22 -20.53
N VAL A 20 29.59 4.24 -20.57
CA VAL A 20 29.60 5.33 -19.57
C VAL A 20 28.31 6.15 -19.62
N GLY A 21 27.69 6.32 -20.79
CA GLY A 21 26.38 6.96 -20.91
C GLY A 21 25.21 6.03 -20.54
N PHE A 22 25.28 4.76 -20.94
CA PHE A 22 24.19 3.80 -20.83
C PHE A 22 23.97 3.25 -19.41
N LEU A 23 25.05 2.86 -18.71
CA LEU A 23 24.97 2.28 -17.37
C LEU A 23 24.28 3.19 -16.33
N PRO A 24 24.62 4.50 -16.21
CA PRO A 24 23.94 5.38 -15.26
C PRO A 24 22.50 5.69 -15.66
N GLN A 25 22.15 5.62 -16.95
CA GLN A 25 20.74 5.74 -17.36
C GLN A 25 19.94 4.49 -16.99
N TRP A 26 20.52 3.31 -17.15
CA TRP A 26 19.87 2.06 -16.78
C TRP A 26 19.61 1.98 -15.27
N SER A 27 20.58 2.38 -14.44
CA SER A 27 20.40 2.41 -12.98
C SER A 27 19.34 3.41 -12.53
N ARG A 28 19.28 4.61 -13.14
CA ARG A 28 18.21 5.59 -12.88
C ARG A 28 16.84 5.05 -13.28
N ALA A 29 16.73 4.38 -14.42
CA ALA A 29 15.46 3.80 -14.87
C ALA A 29 14.96 2.72 -13.89
N SER A 30 15.84 1.86 -13.39
CA SER A 30 15.47 0.86 -12.36
C SER A 30 15.06 1.53 -11.05
N ALA A 31 15.83 2.51 -10.57
CA ALA A 31 15.48 3.24 -9.34
C ALA A 31 14.15 4.00 -9.46
N LEU A 32 13.81 4.52 -10.65
CA LEU A 32 12.51 5.15 -10.90
C LEU A 32 11.36 4.13 -10.87
N ARG A 33 11.56 2.93 -11.41
CA ARG A 33 10.56 1.84 -11.37
C ARG A 33 10.30 1.40 -9.94
N ASP A 34 11.35 1.21 -9.14
CA ASP A 34 11.22 0.79 -7.73
C ASP A 34 10.49 1.85 -6.91
N ARG A 35 10.79 3.14 -7.13
CA ARG A 35 10.08 4.26 -6.49
C ARG A 35 8.62 4.32 -6.90
N LEU A 36 8.32 4.09 -8.18
CA LEU A 36 6.96 4.08 -8.70
C LEU A 36 6.15 2.95 -8.07
N ASP A 37 6.69 1.73 -8.03
CA ASP A 37 6.02 0.59 -7.42
C ASP A 37 5.77 0.79 -5.92
N THR A 38 6.78 1.30 -5.20
CA THR A 38 6.65 1.66 -3.78
C THR A 38 5.56 2.71 -3.56
N ALA A 39 5.55 3.78 -4.35
CA ALA A 39 4.56 4.86 -4.23
C ALA A 39 3.14 4.37 -4.57
N GLN A 40 2.99 3.51 -5.59
CA GLN A 40 1.71 2.91 -5.94
C GLN A 40 1.22 1.96 -4.85
N HIS A 41 2.11 1.22 -4.21
CA HIS A 41 1.77 0.36 -3.08
C HIS A 41 1.26 1.21 -1.89
N GLN A 42 2.00 2.25 -1.50
CA GLN A 42 1.58 3.17 -0.44
C GLN A 42 0.24 3.85 -0.73
N LEU A 43 0.05 4.32 -1.97
CA LEU A 43 -1.20 4.95 -2.39
C LEU A 43 -2.39 3.98 -2.29
N ARG A 44 -2.21 2.71 -2.68
CA ARG A 44 -3.25 1.69 -2.54
C ARG A 44 -3.62 1.47 -1.09
N MET A 45 -2.63 1.37 -0.18
CA MET A 45 -2.91 1.16 1.24
C MET A 45 -3.63 2.36 1.87
N ALA A 46 -3.16 3.59 1.59
CA ALA A 46 -3.79 4.80 2.06
C ALA A 46 -5.23 4.97 1.53
N ARG A 47 -5.52 4.52 0.30
CA ARG A 47 -6.87 4.54 -0.25
C ARG A 47 -7.80 3.60 0.50
N VAL A 48 -7.36 2.38 0.81
CA VAL A 48 -8.17 1.43 1.59
C VAL A 48 -8.43 1.96 2.99
N GLU A 49 -7.42 2.51 3.66
CA GLU A 49 -7.58 3.14 4.97
C GLU A 49 -8.59 4.29 4.94
N GLY A 50 -8.49 5.17 3.94
CA GLY A 50 -9.43 6.27 3.72
C GLY A 50 -10.85 5.78 3.46
N GLN A 51 -11.04 4.68 2.73
CA GLN A 51 -12.35 4.07 2.50
C GLN A 51 -12.96 3.49 3.78
N ILE A 52 -12.15 2.85 4.64
CA ILE A 52 -12.60 2.39 5.95
C ILE A 52 -13.00 3.58 6.83
N GLY A 53 -12.18 4.64 6.86
CA GLY A 53 -12.49 5.87 7.60
C GLY A 53 -13.76 6.57 7.10
N ALA A 54 -13.99 6.57 5.78
CA ALA A 54 -15.24 7.06 5.19
C ALA A 54 -16.43 6.19 5.61
N ALA A 55 -16.30 4.86 5.57
CA ALA A 55 -17.35 3.94 6.01
C ALA A 55 -17.71 4.14 7.48
N LEU A 56 -16.71 4.35 8.34
CA LEU A 56 -16.89 4.66 9.75
C LEU A 56 -17.64 6.00 9.93
N THR A 57 -17.25 7.03 9.19
CA THR A 57 -17.93 8.34 9.28
C THR A 57 -19.39 8.22 8.85
N GLU A 58 -19.67 7.49 7.77
CA GLU A 58 -21.03 7.24 7.31
C GLU A 58 -21.85 6.42 8.34
N SER A 59 -21.26 5.40 8.95
CA SER A 59 -21.96 4.60 9.97
C SER A 59 -22.25 5.42 11.24
N LEU A 60 -21.35 6.33 11.64
CA LEU A 60 -21.57 7.26 12.76
C LEU A 60 -22.69 8.27 12.47
N ARG A 61 -22.92 8.60 11.20
CA ARG A 61 -24.04 9.44 10.74
C ARG A 61 -25.32 8.65 10.49
N SER A 62 -25.36 7.38 10.89
CA SER A 62 -26.47 6.45 10.64
C SER A 62 -26.73 6.16 9.14
N ASN A 63 -25.78 6.47 8.26
CA ASN A 63 -25.83 6.17 6.83
C ASN A 63 -25.30 4.74 6.56
N TYR A 64 -25.93 3.74 7.19
CA TYR A 64 -25.42 2.36 7.21
C TYR A 64 -25.34 1.69 5.83
N GLU A 65 -26.26 2.01 4.92
CA GLU A 65 -26.21 1.48 3.55
C GLU A 65 -24.99 2.02 2.78
N ARG A 66 -24.65 3.30 2.96
CA ARG A 66 -23.45 3.88 2.35
C ARG A 66 -22.19 3.27 2.93
N ALA A 67 -22.15 3.11 4.25
CA ALA A 67 -21.06 2.42 4.94
C ALA A 67 -20.91 0.96 4.46
N ARG A 68 -22.02 0.23 4.23
CA ARG A 68 -22.02 -1.13 3.69
C ARG A 68 -21.38 -1.21 2.32
N GLN A 69 -21.74 -0.29 1.42
CA GLN A 69 -21.17 -0.22 0.07
C GLN A 69 -19.66 0.03 0.12
N LEU A 70 -19.22 1.00 0.93
CA LEU A 70 -17.80 1.31 1.11
C LEU A 70 -17.03 0.11 1.69
N MET A 71 -17.56 -0.55 2.72
CA MET A 71 -16.92 -1.74 3.28
C MET A 71 -16.88 -2.90 2.28
N THR A 72 -17.91 -3.09 1.46
CA THR A 72 -17.92 -4.12 0.40
C THR A 72 -16.79 -3.88 -0.60
N GLU A 73 -16.56 -2.63 -1.00
CA GLU A 73 -15.45 -2.24 -1.89
C GLU A 73 -14.08 -2.44 -1.23
N VAL A 74 -13.96 -2.11 0.05
CA VAL A 74 -12.76 -2.38 0.86
C VAL A 74 -12.44 -3.88 0.83
N TYR A 75 -13.42 -4.74 1.12
CA TYR A 75 -13.20 -6.18 1.15
C TYR A 75 -12.80 -6.73 -0.22
N ALA A 76 -13.45 -6.30 -1.31
CA ALA A 76 -13.05 -6.70 -2.66
C ALA A 76 -11.61 -6.27 -3.01
N THR A 77 -11.22 -5.07 -2.58
CA THR A 77 -9.85 -4.56 -2.76
C THR A 77 -8.84 -5.38 -1.95
N LEU A 78 -9.16 -5.71 -0.70
CA LEU A 78 -8.32 -6.52 0.17
C LEU A 78 -8.17 -7.97 -0.33
N GLU A 79 -9.24 -8.59 -0.84
CA GLU A 79 -9.18 -9.93 -1.44
C GLU A 79 -8.22 -9.97 -2.63
N THR A 80 -8.27 -8.93 -3.47
CA THR A 80 -7.38 -8.80 -4.62
C THR A 80 -5.92 -8.55 -4.19
N ALA A 81 -5.70 -7.76 -3.13
CA ALA A 81 -4.37 -7.43 -2.63
C ALA A 81 -3.74 -8.54 -1.78
N ALA A 82 -4.54 -9.37 -1.10
CA ALA A 82 -4.07 -10.33 -0.12
C ALA A 82 -2.94 -11.24 -0.62
N PRO A 83 -2.95 -11.80 -1.85
CA PRO A 83 -1.87 -12.66 -2.35
C PRO A 83 -0.49 -11.99 -2.41
N SER A 84 -0.44 -10.65 -2.47
CA SER A 84 0.80 -9.88 -2.49
C SER A 84 1.32 -9.48 -1.11
N LEU A 85 0.57 -9.78 -0.04
CA LEU A 85 0.94 -9.45 1.33
C LEU A 85 1.67 -10.61 1.99
N GLU A 86 2.58 -10.28 2.91
CA GLU A 86 3.37 -11.26 3.66
C GLU A 86 3.32 -10.99 5.18
N GLY A 87 3.72 -11.98 5.98
CA GLY A 87 3.93 -11.85 7.42
C GLY A 87 2.73 -11.34 8.21
N THR A 88 2.93 -10.26 8.96
CA THR A 88 1.89 -9.65 9.81
C THR A 88 0.78 -9.01 8.98
N GLN A 89 1.10 -8.32 7.88
CA GLN A 89 0.09 -7.69 7.02
C GLN A 89 -0.89 -8.73 6.47
N ARG A 90 -0.37 -9.86 5.99
CA ARG A 90 -1.21 -10.96 5.48
C ARG A 90 -2.17 -11.47 6.54
N ARG A 91 -1.65 -11.79 7.75
CA ARG A 91 -2.47 -12.29 8.86
C ARG A 91 -3.56 -11.31 9.28
N GLU A 92 -3.23 -10.03 9.37
CA GLU A 92 -4.21 -9.01 9.76
C GLU A 92 -5.28 -8.78 8.68
N VAL A 93 -4.91 -8.78 7.40
CA VAL A 93 -5.87 -8.71 6.29
C VAL A 93 -6.76 -9.94 6.25
N ASP A 94 -6.21 -11.15 6.42
CA ASP A 94 -7.01 -12.38 6.48
C ASP A 94 -8.02 -12.34 7.66
N ALA A 95 -7.61 -11.79 8.82
CA ALA A 95 -8.50 -11.60 9.97
C ALA A 95 -9.62 -10.57 9.70
N ILE A 96 -9.32 -9.51 8.94
CA ILE A 96 -10.33 -8.52 8.50
C ILE A 96 -11.30 -9.16 7.51
N LEU A 97 -10.80 -9.90 6.52
CA LEU A 97 -11.60 -10.59 5.51
C LEU A 97 -12.53 -11.64 6.14
N ALA A 98 -12.08 -12.34 7.18
CA ALA A 98 -12.90 -13.30 7.91
C ALA A 98 -14.15 -12.68 8.57
N GLN A 99 -14.15 -11.37 8.81
CA GLN A 99 -15.28 -10.65 9.41
C GLN A 99 -16.24 -10.03 8.37
N ARG A 100 -15.97 -10.22 7.07
CA ARG A 100 -16.72 -9.59 5.97
C ARG A 100 -18.22 -9.81 6.09
N ASP A 101 -18.64 -11.07 6.16
CA ASP A 101 -20.06 -11.42 6.10
C ASP A 101 -20.83 -10.95 7.35
N GLU A 102 -20.18 -11.02 8.51
CA GLU A 102 -20.70 -10.46 9.78
C GLU A 102 -20.89 -8.94 9.66
N MET A 103 -19.86 -8.22 9.21
CA MET A 103 -19.88 -6.76 9.10
C MET A 103 -20.91 -6.27 8.06
N VAL A 104 -20.98 -6.92 6.90
CA VAL A 104 -21.97 -6.59 5.86
C VAL A 104 -23.39 -6.82 6.39
N THR A 105 -23.61 -7.89 7.15
CA THR A 105 -24.91 -8.18 7.78
C THR A 105 -25.27 -7.14 8.85
N LEU A 106 -24.32 -6.76 9.71
CA LEU A 106 -24.53 -5.73 10.73
C LEU A 106 -24.93 -4.38 10.11
N LEU A 107 -24.20 -3.95 9.06
CA LEU A 107 -24.49 -2.72 8.34
C LEU A 107 -25.84 -2.80 7.61
N ALA A 108 -26.16 -3.93 6.98
CA ALA A 108 -27.46 -4.13 6.32
C ALA A 108 -28.64 -4.07 7.30
N ARG A 109 -28.43 -4.46 8.55
CA ARG A 109 -29.42 -4.37 9.63
C ARG A 109 -29.49 -3.01 10.31
N ALA A 110 -28.66 -2.05 9.89
CA ALA A 110 -28.52 -0.74 10.55
C ALA A 110 -28.23 -0.86 12.06
N ALA A 111 -27.46 -1.89 12.45
CA ALA A 111 -27.14 -2.12 13.86
C ALA A 111 -26.22 -1.00 14.39
N PRO A 112 -26.54 -0.36 15.54
CA PRO A 112 -25.73 0.75 16.09
C PRO A 112 -24.28 0.35 16.40
N GLU A 113 -24.05 -0.91 16.79
CA GLU A 113 -22.71 -1.48 17.03
C GLU A 113 -21.82 -1.53 15.79
N SER A 114 -22.39 -1.37 14.59
CA SER A 114 -21.62 -1.41 13.34
C SER A 114 -20.48 -0.40 13.31
N SER A 115 -20.70 0.82 13.84
CA SER A 115 -19.67 1.87 13.87
C SER A 115 -18.47 1.47 14.73
N GLN A 116 -18.73 0.86 15.89
CA GLN A 116 -17.66 0.37 16.75
C GLN A 116 -16.89 -0.77 16.07
N ARG A 117 -17.58 -1.65 15.35
CA ARG A 117 -16.96 -2.74 14.59
C ARG A 117 -16.08 -2.22 13.45
N VAL A 118 -16.55 -1.23 12.68
CA VAL A 118 -15.75 -0.58 11.62
C VAL A 118 -14.54 0.14 12.22
N MET A 119 -14.67 0.80 13.37
CA MET A 119 -13.52 1.40 14.07
C MET A 119 -12.46 0.36 14.45
N LEU A 120 -12.86 -0.81 14.94
CA LEU A 120 -11.91 -1.89 15.25
C LEU A 120 -11.18 -2.39 13.99
N ILE A 121 -11.89 -2.50 12.86
CA ILE A 121 -11.29 -2.83 11.57
C ILE A 121 -10.29 -1.76 11.14
N TYR A 122 -10.66 -0.47 11.28
CA TYR A 122 -9.78 0.66 10.99
C TYR A 122 -8.48 0.57 11.78
N THR A 123 -8.57 0.45 13.11
CA THR A 123 -7.38 0.38 13.98
C THR A 123 -6.51 -0.83 13.68
N ARG A 124 -7.13 -1.99 13.40
CA ARG A 124 -6.40 -3.21 13.00
C ARG A 124 -5.65 -2.98 11.68
N TYR A 125 -6.32 -2.44 10.68
CA TYR A 125 -5.71 -2.13 9.39
C TYR A 125 -4.56 -1.13 9.55
N HIS A 126 -4.82 0.00 10.22
CA HIS A 126 -3.83 1.03 10.48
C HIS A 126 -2.56 0.44 11.13
N ASN A 127 -2.71 -0.36 12.19
CA ASN A 127 -1.56 -0.95 12.88
C ASN A 127 -0.79 -1.96 12.02
N ALA A 128 -1.47 -2.69 11.12
CA ALA A 128 -0.84 -3.65 10.24
C ALA A 128 0.06 -2.99 9.18
N PHE A 129 -0.34 -1.80 8.70
CA PHE A 129 0.35 -1.07 7.63
C PHE A 129 1.19 0.12 8.12
N HIS A 130 0.99 0.54 9.38
CA HIS A 130 1.78 1.55 10.08
C HIS A 130 2.33 1.04 11.42
N PRO A 131 3.17 -0.01 11.42
CA PRO A 131 3.68 -0.62 12.65
C PRO A 131 4.48 0.35 13.55
N GLY A 132 4.98 1.46 12.99
CA GLY A 132 5.69 2.51 13.73
C GLY A 132 4.80 3.44 14.58
N ALA A 133 3.48 3.45 14.39
CA ALA A 133 2.58 4.31 15.18
C ALA A 133 2.37 3.79 16.62
N ALA A 134 2.43 2.47 16.83
CA ALA A 134 2.37 1.85 18.16
C ALA A 134 3.69 1.94 18.94
N ALA A 135 4.80 2.27 18.26
CA ALA A 135 6.14 2.38 18.82
C ALA A 135 6.68 3.83 18.77
N ALA A 136 5.82 4.82 18.56
CA ALA A 136 6.22 6.21 18.77
C ALA A 136 6.50 6.39 20.27
N PRO A 137 7.74 6.72 20.70
CA PRO A 137 7.99 7.04 22.09
C PRO A 137 7.06 8.20 22.46
N ALA A 138 6.37 8.07 23.59
CA ALA A 138 5.64 9.18 24.20
C ALA A 138 6.57 10.39 24.14
N THR A 139 6.13 11.42 23.40
CA THR A 139 6.82 12.70 23.31
C THR A 139 7.22 13.07 24.73
N THR A 140 8.51 12.99 25.01
CA THR A 140 9.09 13.54 26.22
C THR A 140 8.70 15.00 26.20
N ALA A 141 7.73 15.35 27.06
CA ALA A 141 7.45 16.72 27.39
C ALA A 141 8.78 17.34 27.81
N VAL A 142 9.30 18.21 26.96
CA VAL A 142 10.45 19.04 27.31
C VAL A 142 9.93 20.07 28.32
N PRO A 143 10.59 20.23 29.48
CA PRO A 143 10.14 21.09 30.57
C PRO A 143 10.09 22.57 30.21
#